data_AF-A0A109IMB8-F1
#
_entry.id   AF-A0A109IMB8-F1
#
_cell.length_a   1.000
_cell.length_b   1.000
_cell.length_c   1.000
_cell.angle_alpha   90.00
_cell.angle_beta   90.00
_cell.angle_gamma   90.00
#
_symmetry.space_group_name_H-M   'P 1'
#
loop_
_entity.id
_entity.type
_entity.pdbx_description
1 polymer ?
#
loop_
_entity_poly.entity_id
_entity_poly.type
_entity_poly.pdbx_seq_one_letter_code
_entity_poly.pdbx_strand_id
1 'polypeptide(L)'
;MKDLEQLAVLDPAGGHEPTPAEWARANALVDRIVEGGTTAHTTPARRPTTRRWAVGLVAAGAAAVVGAVTLPSLLPGSMDRALASWTPVPGSLTGEQVMPQARRCAESGVGSDPSAPVSPSDVLLAEQRGVATLLIQRRGAGVIECMSVDGDRPAAMALTDGPLPPPAAGTVNVETRSSVGDGDDQYSNVVGLVGPSVTGVDLVLADGRTVRTSTRGGWWAAWWPGPEGGEIGSITVLVHHTAGTSTHRIEDL
;
A
#
# COMPACT_ATOMS: atom_id res chain seq x y z
N MET A 1 -33.01 11.24 -6.43
CA MET A 1 -33.07 10.08 -7.34
C MET A 1 -33.10 10.62 -8.77
N LYS A 2 -31.92 10.71 -9.37
CA LYS A 2 -31.61 11.04 -10.76
C LYS A 2 -30.33 10.24 -11.06
N ASP A 3 -30.35 8.94 -10.80
CA ASP A 3 -30.98 7.81 -11.51
C ASP A 3 -29.99 7.19 -12.49
N LEU A 4 -29.87 5.87 -12.37
CA LEU A 4 -28.83 4.97 -12.87
C LEU A 4 -28.45 5.14 -14.36
N GLU A 5 -29.29 5.82 -15.15
CA GLU A 5 -29.06 6.14 -16.56
C GLU A 5 -27.79 6.99 -16.79
N GLN A 6 -27.43 7.90 -15.86
CA GLN A 6 -26.18 8.65 -15.98
C GLN A 6 -24.92 7.80 -15.78
N LEU A 7 -25.03 6.71 -15.02
CA LEU A 7 -23.92 5.78 -14.80
C LEU A 7 -23.78 4.79 -15.96
N ALA A 8 -24.87 4.45 -16.65
CA ALA A 8 -24.83 3.60 -17.84
C ALA A 8 -24.00 4.21 -18.99
N VAL A 9 -23.87 5.54 -19.05
CA VAL A 9 -22.99 6.24 -20.01
C VAL A 9 -21.50 5.98 -19.75
N LEU A 10 -21.14 5.60 -18.52
CA LEU A 10 -19.76 5.33 -18.12
C LEU A 10 -19.38 3.85 -18.28
N ASP A 11 -20.32 2.98 -18.65
CA ASP A 11 -20.02 1.60 -18.95
C ASP A 11 -19.38 1.53 -20.36
N PRO A 12 -18.08 1.21 -20.49
CA PRO A 12 -17.44 1.04 -21.79
C PRO A 12 -18.02 -0.12 -22.61
N ALA A 13 -18.81 -1.02 -21.98
CA ALA A 13 -19.58 -2.06 -22.65
C ALA A 13 -21.02 -1.64 -22.97
N GLY A 14 -21.42 -0.40 -22.65
CA GLY A 14 -22.76 0.13 -22.87
C GLY A 14 -23.20 0.03 -24.33
N GLY A 15 -24.29 -0.70 -24.58
CA GLY A 15 -24.89 -0.86 -25.91
C GLY A 15 -24.31 -2.00 -26.76
N HIS A 16 -23.38 -2.79 -26.23
CA HIS A 16 -22.92 -4.03 -26.88
C HIS A 16 -23.49 -5.25 -26.17
N GLU A 17 -24.33 -6.01 -26.86
CA GLU A 17 -24.78 -7.32 -26.37
C GLU A 17 -23.72 -8.38 -26.72
N PRO A 18 -23.13 -9.07 -25.73
CA PRO A 18 -22.10 -10.06 -26.02
C PRO A 18 -22.65 -11.20 -26.89
N THR A 19 -21.87 -11.60 -27.87
CA THR A 19 -22.20 -12.75 -28.71
C THR A 19 -22.21 -14.05 -27.89
N PRO A 20 -22.88 -15.12 -28.35
CA PRO A 20 -22.86 -16.42 -27.65
C PRO A 20 -21.44 -16.96 -27.40
N ALA A 21 -20.50 -16.67 -28.31
CA ALA A 21 -19.11 -17.06 -28.16
C ALA A 21 -18.35 -16.23 -27.10
N GLU A 22 -18.71 -14.95 -26.92
CA GLU A 22 -18.18 -14.09 -25.85
C GLU A 22 -18.72 -14.53 -24.49
N TRP A 23 -20.01 -14.84 -24.42
CA TRP A 23 -20.63 -15.42 -23.22
C TRP A 23 -19.96 -16.72 -22.80
N ALA A 24 -19.72 -17.63 -23.74
CA ALA A 24 -19.03 -18.89 -23.45
C ALA A 24 -17.61 -18.66 -22.90
N ARG A 25 -16.88 -17.65 -23.41
CA ARG A 25 -15.54 -17.30 -22.91
C ARG A 25 -15.59 -16.67 -21.52
N ALA A 26 -16.54 -15.77 -21.28
CA ALA A 26 -16.72 -15.11 -19.99
C ALA A 26 -17.08 -16.12 -18.89
N ASN A 27 -18.02 -17.03 -19.16
CA ASN A 27 -18.41 -18.06 -18.21
C ASN A 27 -17.24 -19.01 -17.90
N ALA A 28 -16.49 -19.45 -18.91
CA ALA A 28 -15.31 -20.30 -18.70
C ALA A 28 -14.18 -19.63 -17.90
N LEU A 29 -14.12 -18.29 -17.88
CA LEU A 29 -13.20 -17.53 -17.03
C LEU A 29 -13.72 -17.48 -15.59
N VAL A 30 -15.01 -17.22 -15.40
CA VAL A 30 -15.65 -17.20 -14.06
C VAL A 30 -15.55 -18.57 -13.40
N ASP A 31 -15.88 -19.65 -14.11
CA ASP A 31 -15.80 -21.01 -13.59
C ASP A 31 -14.38 -21.33 -13.12
N ARG A 32 -13.36 -20.92 -13.87
CA ARG A 32 -11.95 -21.11 -13.50
C ARG A 32 -11.55 -20.36 -12.24
N ILE A 33 -12.06 -19.13 -12.06
CA ILE A 33 -11.79 -18.32 -10.85
C ILE A 33 -12.46 -18.96 -9.63
N VAL A 34 -13.70 -19.41 -9.78
CA VAL A 34 -14.45 -20.09 -8.70
C VAL A 34 -13.79 -21.41 -8.31
N GLU A 35 -13.22 -22.14 -9.27
CA GLU A 35 -12.47 -23.37 -9.02
C GLU A 35 -11.04 -23.13 -8.47
N GLY A 36 -10.64 -21.87 -8.26
CA GLY A 36 -9.31 -21.52 -7.72
C GLY A 36 -8.16 -21.68 -8.72
N GLY A 37 -8.47 -21.76 -10.02
CA GLY A 37 -7.48 -21.84 -11.08
C GLY A 37 -6.84 -20.48 -11.35
N THR A 38 -5.56 -20.33 -11.00
CA THR A 38 -4.75 -19.19 -11.42
C THR A 38 -4.74 -19.07 -12.95
N THR A 39 -4.98 -17.87 -13.48
CA THR A 39 -4.87 -17.56 -14.91
C THR A 39 -3.40 -17.63 -15.33
N ALA A 40 -2.89 -18.84 -15.56
CA ALA A 40 -1.65 -19.02 -16.28
C ALA A 40 -1.83 -18.36 -17.66
N HIS A 41 -1.15 -17.22 -17.86
CA HIS A 41 -0.95 -16.66 -19.18
C HIS A 41 -0.23 -17.74 -20.01
N THR A 42 -0.96 -18.37 -20.92
CA THR A 42 -0.37 -19.34 -21.86
C THR A 42 0.48 -18.56 -22.85
N THR A 43 1.73 -18.29 -22.49
CA THR A 43 2.75 -17.80 -23.42
C THR A 43 2.86 -18.83 -24.56
N PRO A 44 2.73 -18.44 -25.83
CA PRO A 44 2.77 -19.40 -26.92
C PRO A 44 4.14 -20.09 -26.94
N ALA A 45 4.12 -21.42 -26.83
CA ALA A 45 5.29 -22.27 -26.89
C ALA A 45 5.97 -22.12 -28.27
N ARG A 46 7.13 -21.46 -28.28
CA ARG A 46 7.99 -21.34 -29.46
C ARG A 46 8.54 -22.73 -29.79
N ARG A 47 8.17 -23.27 -30.96
CA ARG A 47 8.72 -24.53 -31.51
C ARG A 47 10.26 -24.47 -31.56
N PRO A 48 10.98 -25.52 -31.12
CA PRO A 48 12.42 -25.57 -31.27
C PRO A 48 12.77 -25.95 -32.71
N THR A 49 13.24 -24.99 -33.50
CA THR A 49 13.89 -25.27 -34.78
C THR A 49 15.32 -25.69 -34.51
N THR A 50 15.61 -26.98 -34.65
CA THR A 50 16.95 -27.54 -34.62
C THR A 50 17.77 -26.94 -35.77
N ARG A 51 18.67 -26.01 -35.48
CA ARG A 51 19.61 -25.49 -36.49
C ARG A 51 21.03 -25.85 -36.11
N ARG A 52 21.61 -26.66 -37.00
CA ARG A 52 22.94 -27.25 -36.98
C ARG A 52 24.02 -26.19 -36.82
N TRP A 53 25.02 -26.51 -36.03
CA TRP A 53 26.25 -25.76 -35.86
C TRP A 53 27.00 -25.66 -37.20
N ALA A 54 27.28 -24.44 -37.62
CA ALA A 54 28.28 -24.16 -38.65
C ALA A 54 29.07 -22.92 -38.20
N VAL A 55 30.35 -23.17 -37.91
CA VAL A 55 31.39 -22.18 -37.67
C VAL A 55 31.55 -21.31 -38.92
N GLY A 56 31.62 -20.00 -38.74
CA GLY A 56 31.87 -19.05 -39.83
C GLY A 56 32.23 -17.66 -39.30
N LEU A 57 33.54 -17.41 -39.16
CA LEU A 57 34.15 -16.09 -38.99
C LEU A 57 33.99 -15.28 -40.29
N VAL A 58 33.27 -14.16 -40.26
CA VAL A 58 33.44 -13.04 -41.21
C VAL A 58 33.21 -11.72 -40.47
N ALA A 59 34.17 -10.82 -40.62
CA ALA A 59 34.21 -9.49 -40.04
C ALA A 59 33.45 -8.44 -40.89
N ALA A 60 33.07 -7.36 -40.19
CA ALA A 60 32.76 -6.01 -40.66
C ALA A 60 31.43 -5.75 -41.41
N GLY A 61 30.63 -4.84 -40.85
CA GLY A 61 29.53 -4.18 -41.55
C GLY A 61 28.44 -3.66 -40.61
N ALA A 62 28.42 -2.35 -40.37
CA ALA A 62 27.49 -1.67 -39.49
C ALA A 62 26.01 -1.83 -39.90
N ALA A 63 25.16 -2.21 -38.93
CA ALA A 63 23.77 -1.79 -38.85
C ALA A 63 23.36 -1.85 -37.38
N ALA A 64 23.37 -0.69 -36.72
CA ALA A 64 22.89 -0.54 -35.36
C ALA A 64 21.38 -0.74 -35.33
N VAL A 65 20.95 -1.99 -35.11
CA VAL A 65 19.63 -2.25 -34.53
C VAL A 65 19.83 -2.20 -33.03
N VAL A 66 19.62 -1.03 -32.43
CA VAL A 66 19.47 -0.89 -30.98
C VAL A 66 18.16 -1.56 -30.62
N GLY A 67 18.16 -2.89 -30.59
CA GLY A 67 17.16 -3.65 -29.89
C GLY A 67 17.38 -3.36 -28.42
N ALA A 68 16.51 -2.56 -27.82
CA ALA A 68 16.46 -2.38 -26.37
C ALA A 68 16.16 -3.73 -25.74
N VAL A 69 17.21 -4.50 -25.46
CA VAL A 69 17.13 -5.62 -24.54
C VAL A 69 16.90 -4.97 -23.18
N THR A 70 15.64 -4.93 -22.75
CA THR A 70 15.30 -4.62 -21.37
C THR A 70 15.87 -5.76 -20.53
N LEU A 71 17.12 -5.63 -20.11
CA LEU A 71 17.65 -6.43 -19.02
C LEU A 71 16.72 -6.17 -17.83
N PRO A 72 16.03 -7.18 -17.27
CA PRO A 72 15.35 -6.98 -16.00
C PRO A 72 16.41 -6.50 -15.03
N SER A 73 16.18 -5.34 -14.41
CA SER A 73 17.11 -4.80 -13.42
C SER A 73 17.29 -5.86 -12.33
N LEU A 74 18.50 -6.38 -12.19
CA LEU A 74 18.85 -7.35 -11.13
C LEU A 74 18.87 -6.70 -9.74
N LEU A 75 18.52 -5.42 -9.64
CA LEU A 75 18.41 -4.69 -8.38
C LEU A 75 16.98 -4.86 -7.85
N PRO A 76 16.83 -5.27 -6.59
CA PRO A 76 15.52 -5.34 -5.95
C PRO A 76 14.81 -3.99 -6.06
N GLY A 77 13.48 -4.03 -6.20
CA GLY A 77 12.64 -2.85 -6.11
C GLY A 77 12.87 -2.10 -4.80
N SER A 78 12.49 -0.82 -4.76
CA SER A 78 12.56 -0.05 -3.51
C SER A 78 11.72 -0.69 -2.41
N MET A 79 10.53 -1.21 -2.74
CA MET A 79 9.69 -1.95 -1.80
C MET A 79 10.35 -3.22 -1.29
N ASP A 80 10.98 -4.03 -2.15
CA ASP A 80 11.69 -5.24 -1.74
C ASP A 80 12.75 -4.93 -0.67
N ARG A 81 13.45 -3.79 -0.82
CA ARG A 81 14.42 -3.31 0.18
C ARG A 81 13.74 -2.84 1.47
N ALA A 82 12.58 -2.18 1.39
CA ALA A 82 11.78 -1.84 2.56
C ALA A 82 11.36 -3.08 3.34
N LEU A 83 10.86 -4.11 2.64
CA LEU A 83 10.43 -5.36 3.25
C LEU A 83 11.61 -6.12 3.84
N ALA A 84 12.74 -6.20 3.12
CA ALA A 84 13.96 -6.86 3.59
C ALA A 84 14.59 -6.19 4.83
N SER A 85 14.37 -4.88 5.01
CA SER A 85 14.88 -4.12 6.15
C SER A 85 13.84 -3.87 7.25
N TRP A 86 12.61 -4.39 7.09
CA TRP A 86 11.51 -4.15 8.01
C TRP A 86 11.74 -4.79 9.38
N THR A 87 11.26 -4.13 10.43
CA THR A 87 11.30 -4.63 11.81
C THR A 87 9.97 -4.37 12.52
N PRO A 88 9.47 -5.29 13.37
CA PRO A 88 8.17 -5.11 14.06
C PRO A 88 8.14 -3.93 15.04
N VAL A 89 9.29 -3.47 15.51
CA VAL A 89 9.42 -2.30 16.39
C VAL A 89 9.80 -1.08 15.55
N PRO A 90 9.05 0.04 15.65
CA PRO A 90 9.33 1.25 14.88
C PRO A 90 10.48 2.06 15.50
N GLY A 91 11.25 2.72 14.65
CA GLY A 91 12.04 3.88 15.03
C GLY A 91 11.14 5.13 15.02
N SER A 92 11.18 5.92 16.09
CA SER A 92 10.46 7.20 16.13
C SER A 92 11.28 8.29 15.45
N LEU A 93 10.66 9.06 14.55
CA LEU A 93 11.26 10.28 14.02
C LEU A 93 10.46 11.51 14.47
N THR A 94 11.15 12.64 14.63
CA THR A 94 10.55 13.92 15.03
C THR A 94 10.47 14.88 13.86
N GLY A 95 9.60 15.90 13.97
CA GLY A 95 9.22 16.79 12.86
C GLY A 95 10.41 17.31 12.04
N GLU A 96 11.45 17.84 12.68
CA GLU A 96 12.63 18.34 11.95
C GLU A 96 13.37 17.23 11.17
N GLN A 97 13.47 16.03 11.74
CA GLN A 97 14.19 14.91 11.15
C GLN A 97 13.51 14.37 9.87
N VAL A 98 12.19 14.58 9.73
CA VAL A 98 11.39 14.06 8.61
C VAL A 98 10.96 15.12 7.61
N MET A 99 11.43 16.35 7.74
CA MET A 99 11.04 17.42 6.83
C MET A 99 11.28 17.10 5.34
N PRO A 100 12.36 16.41 4.92
CA PRO A 100 12.51 16.00 3.52
C PRO A 100 11.36 15.08 3.05
N GLN A 101 10.94 14.13 3.88
CA GLN A 101 9.82 13.21 3.60
C GLN A 101 8.48 13.96 3.63
N ALA A 102 8.28 14.85 4.61
CA ALA A 102 7.06 15.63 4.76
C ALA A 102 6.81 16.56 3.56
N ARG A 103 7.87 17.18 3.01
CA ARG A 103 7.77 17.98 1.78
C ARG A 103 7.39 17.13 0.57
N ARG A 104 8.04 15.97 0.36
CA ARG A 104 7.68 15.05 -0.72
C ARG A 104 6.24 14.53 -0.59
N CYS A 105 5.81 14.23 0.63
CA CYS A 105 4.44 13.87 0.94
C CYS A 105 3.48 15.01 0.58
N ALA A 106 3.87 16.25 0.86
CA ALA A 106 3.08 17.43 0.52
C ALA A 106 2.95 17.64 -1.00
N GLU A 107 4.01 17.36 -1.74
CA GLU A 107 4.10 17.44 -3.20
C GLU A 107 3.33 16.30 -3.92
N SER A 108 2.79 15.32 -3.19
CA SER A 108 1.96 14.25 -3.76
C SER A 108 0.71 14.76 -4.47
N GLY A 109 0.22 15.95 -4.08
CA GLY A 109 -1.02 16.54 -4.56
C GLY A 109 -2.26 16.13 -3.75
N VAL A 110 -2.10 15.31 -2.71
CA VAL A 110 -3.19 14.82 -1.85
C VAL A 110 -3.47 15.80 -0.70
N GLY A 111 -4.74 15.96 -0.36
CA GLY A 111 -5.24 16.79 0.76
C GLY A 111 -5.95 18.07 0.31
N SER A 112 -6.54 18.78 1.28
CA SER A 112 -7.45 19.90 1.01
C SER A 112 -6.75 21.21 0.63
N ASP A 113 -5.43 21.32 0.84
CA ASP A 113 -4.59 22.41 0.34
C ASP A 113 -3.22 21.86 -0.10
N PRO A 114 -3.11 21.36 -1.34
CA PRO A 114 -1.88 20.76 -1.85
C PRO A 114 -0.76 21.79 -2.03
N SER A 115 -1.09 23.09 -2.04
CA SER A 115 -0.13 24.18 -2.25
C SER A 115 0.44 24.78 -0.96
N ALA A 116 -0.21 24.54 0.19
CA ALA A 116 0.25 25.05 1.47
C ALA A 116 1.66 24.54 1.81
N PRO A 117 2.57 25.42 2.29
CA PRO A 117 3.87 24.99 2.78
C PRO A 117 3.71 24.08 4.00
N VAL A 118 4.65 23.15 4.17
CA VAL A 118 4.67 22.22 5.31
C VAL A 118 5.77 22.61 6.30
N SER A 119 5.40 22.60 7.57
CA SER A 119 6.25 22.90 8.72
C SER A 119 6.39 21.69 9.65
N PRO A 120 7.38 21.67 10.57
CA PRO A 120 7.53 20.58 11.53
C PRO A 120 6.29 20.32 12.40
N SER A 121 5.48 21.35 12.68
CA SER A 121 4.25 21.22 13.47
C SER A 121 3.10 20.54 12.73
N ASP A 122 3.19 20.43 11.40
CA ASP A 122 2.20 19.75 10.58
C ASP A 122 2.39 18.23 10.63
N VAL A 123 3.57 17.74 11.04
CA VAL A 123 3.86 16.32 11.23
C VAL A 123 3.23 15.84 12.54
N LEU A 124 2.17 15.04 12.42
CA LEU A 124 1.43 14.49 13.57
C LEU A 124 2.12 13.25 14.13
N LEU A 125 2.58 12.39 13.22
CA LEU A 125 3.27 11.14 13.52
C LEU A 125 4.24 10.81 12.39
N ALA A 126 5.44 10.36 12.73
CA ALA A 126 6.41 9.84 11.78
C ALA A 126 7.14 8.65 12.37
N GLU A 127 7.23 7.57 11.60
CA GLU A 127 7.86 6.34 12.03
C GLU A 127 8.66 5.70 10.90
N GLN A 128 9.73 5.02 11.28
CA GLN A 128 10.66 4.38 10.35
C GLN A 128 10.84 2.90 10.70
N ARG A 129 10.74 2.05 9.69
CA ARG A 129 11.13 0.64 9.76
C ARG A 129 12.00 0.35 8.55
N GLY A 130 13.26 0.01 8.80
CA GLY A 130 14.24 -0.12 7.73
C GLY A 130 14.38 1.16 6.91
N VAL A 131 14.31 1.02 5.58
CA VAL A 131 14.43 2.15 4.64
C VAL A 131 13.12 2.89 4.35
N ALA A 132 11.99 2.45 4.92
CA ALA A 132 10.70 3.09 4.71
C ALA A 132 10.29 3.99 5.88
N THR A 133 9.59 5.08 5.55
CA THR A 133 9.03 6.03 6.51
C THR A 133 7.54 6.17 6.27
N LEU A 134 6.73 5.90 7.29
CA LEU A 134 5.31 6.20 7.32
C LEU A 134 5.10 7.53 8.06
N LEU A 135 4.30 8.41 7.48
CA LEU A 135 4.08 9.77 7.93
C LEU A 135 2.59 10.09 7.96
N ILE A 136 2.13 10.71 9.03
CA ILE A 136 0.82 11.35 9.12
C ILE A 136 1.04 12.84 9.28
N GLN A 137 0.44 13.64 8.40
CA GLN A 137 0.61 15.08 8.41
C GLN A 137 -0.70 15.84 8.14
N ARG A 138 -0.84 17.00 8.79
CA ARG A 138 -1.89 17.98 8.51
C ARG A 138 -1.69 18.57 7.11
N ARG A 139 -2.79 18.73 6.34
CA ARG A 139 -2.82 19.47 5.07
C ARG A 139 -4.12 20.27 4.96
N GLY A 140 -4.02 21.58 5.14
CA GLY A 140 -5.19 22.45 5.23
C GLY A 140 -6.04 22.08 6.44
N ALA A 141 -7.35 21.85 6.21
CA ALA A 141 -8.27 21.38 7.24
C ALA A 141 -8.19 19.86 7.50
N GLY A 142 -7.58 19.11 6.58
CA GLY A 142 -7.52 17.65 6.60
C GLY A 142 -6.20 17.07 7.11
N VAL A 143 -6.11 15.74 7.01
CA VAL A 143 -4.93 14.96 7.35
C VAL A 143 -4.67 13.94 6.24
N ILE A 144 -3.40 13.75 5.91
CA ILE A 144 -2.98 12.76 4.92
C ILE A 144 -1.96 11.79 5.53
N GLU A 145 -1.94 10.58 4.98
CA GLU A 145 -0.91 9.59 5.21
C GLU A 145 0.02 9.52 4.00
N CYS A 146 1.31 9.31 4.24
CA CYS A 146 2.28 8.97 3.21
C CYS A 146 3.21 7.82 3.64
N MET A 147 3.50 6.94 2.70
CA MET A 147 4.58 5.96 2.77
C MET A 147 5.69 6.36 1.80
N SER A 148 6.90 6.60 2.32
CA SER A 148 8.09 6.86 1.52
C SER A 148 9.06 5.69 1.61
N VAL A 149 9.60 5.25 0.47
CA VAL A 149 10.65 4.23 0.43
C VAL A 149 11.85 4.78 -0.33
N ASP A 150 13.01 4.86 0.33
CA ASP A 150 14.32 5.22 -0.25
C ASP A 150 14.32 6.28 -1.38
N GLY A 151 13.75 7.46 -1.12
CA GLY A 151 13.80 8.60 -2.05
C GLY A 151 12.79 8.58 -3.20
N ASP A 152 11.99 7.52 -3.33
CA ASP A 152 10.92 7.43 -4.33
C ASP A 152 9.76 8.40 -4.03
N ARG A 153 8.90 8.56 -5.04
CA ARG A 153 7.63 9.27 -4.88
C ARG A 153 6.80 8.54 -3.81
N PRO A 154 6.32 9.25 -2.77
CA PRO A 154 5.55 8.60 -1.73
C PRO A 154 4.20 8.11 -2.25
N ALA A 155 3.76 6.94 -1.78
CA ALA A 155 2.35 6.59 -1.81
C ALA A 155 1.64 7.48 -0.79
N ALA A 156 0.54 8.12 -1.19
CA ALA A 156 -0.15 9.11 -0.36
C ALA A 156 -1.67 8.95 -0.48
N MET A 157 -2.38 9.14 0.63
CA MET A 157 -3.84 9.16 0.64
C MET A 157 -4.38 10.14 1.68
N ALA A 158 -5.59 10.66 1.43
CA ALA A 158 -6.30 11.47 2.41
C ALA A 158 -6.90 10.56 3.48
N LEU A 159 -6.72 10.93 4.75
CA LEU A 159 -7.38 10.27 5.89
C LEU A 159 -8.70 10.98 6.21
N THR A 160 -8.70 12.32 6.15
CA THR A 160 -9.87 13.15 6.40
C THR A 160 -9.70 14.52 5.73
N ASP A 161 -10.82 15.15 5.35
CA ASP A 161 -10.87 16.53 4.85
C ASP A 161 -11.14 17.57 5.97
N GLY A 162 -11.26 17.12 7.21
CA GLY A 162 -11.60 17.96 8.35
C GLY A 162 -11.16 17.40 9.71
N PRO A 163 -11.47 18.12 10.80
CA PRO A 163 -11.16 17.66 12.14
C PRO A 163 -11.91 16.37 12.48
N LEU A 164 -11.19 15.38 13.01
CA LEU A 164 -11.76 14.16 13.54
C LEU A 164 -12.00 14.29 15.04
N PRO A 165 -13.15 13.82 15.57
CA PRO A 165 -13.36 13.75 17.00
C PRO A 165 -12.39 12.74 17.63
N PRO A 166 -11.70 13.08 18.74
CA PRO A 166 -10.83 12.13 19.40
C PRO A 166 -11.66 10.97 20.00
N PRO A 167 -11.13 9.73 20.04
CA PRO A 167 -11.78 8.63 20.73
C PRO A 167 -11.96 8.90 22.24
N ALA A 168 -12.84 8.13 22.87
CA ALA A 168 -13.04 8.16 24.31
C ALA A 168 -11.75 7.77 25.06
N ALA A 169 -11.66 8.15 26.34
CA ALA A 169 -10.51 7.79 27.16
C ALA A 169 -10.34 6.26 27.24
N GLY A 170 -9.12 5.78 27.02
CA GLY A 170 -8.75 4.37 27.03
C GLY A 170 -9.11 3.61 25.75
N THR A 171 -9.69 4.26 24.74
CA THR A 171 -10.08 3.62 23.48
C THR A 171 -9.26 4.12 22.30
N VAL A 172 -9.33 3.39 21.21
CA VAL A 172 -8.77 3.77 19.90
C VAL A 172 -9.86 3.61 18.85
N ASN A 173 -9.65 4.18 17.67
CA ASN A 173 -10.42 3.83 16.48
C ASN A 173 -9.48 3.49 15.32
N VAL A 174 -10.04 3.01 14.22
CA VAL A 174 -9.34 2.80 12.96
C VAL A 174 -9.85 3.81 11.93
N GLU A 175 -8.95 4.59 11.35
CA GLU A 175 -9.28 5.54 10.28
C GLU A 175 -9.14 4.87 8.90
N THR A 176 -8.06 4.12 8.71
CA THR A 176 -7.85 3.32 7.50
C THR A 176 -7.02 2.10 7.80
N ARG A 177 -7.25 1.06 7.00
CA ARG A 177 -6.38 -0.10 6.86
C ARG A 177 -6.36 -0.51 5.41
N SER A 178 -5.20 -0.89 4.91
CA SER A 178 -5.10 -1.31 3.52
C SER A 178 -3.97 -2.31 3.32
N SER A 179 -3.97 -2.92 2.14
CA SER A 179 -2.85 -3.70 1.62
C SER A 179 -2.61 -3.31 0.17
N VAL A 180 -1.34 -3.17 -0.20
CA VAL A 180 -0.91 -2.73 -1.53
C VAL A 180 0.25 -3.62 -1.99
N GLY A 181 0.29 -3.89 -3.29
CA GLY A 181 1.26 -4.82 -3.89
C GLY A 181 0.69 -6.22 -4.06
N ASP A 182 1.51 -7.11 -4.60
CA ASP A 182 1.14 -8.48 -4.92
C ASP A 182 2.27 -9.44 -4.47
N GLY A 183 1.90 -10.63 -4.01
CA GLY A 183 2.87 -11.66 -3.64
C GLY A 183 3.82 -11.22 -2.54
N ASP A 184 5.13 -11.42 -2.75
CA ASP A 184 6.16 -11.14 -1.76
C ASP A 184 6.44 -9.64 -1.56
N ASP A 185 5.97 -8.79 -2.47
CA ASP A 185 6.13 -7.32 -2.40
C ASP A 185 4.92 -6.63 -1.74
N GLN A 186 3.93 -7.41 -1.31
CA GLN A 186 2.73 -6.90 -0.68
C GLN A 186 3.03 -6.42 0.75
N TYR A 187 2.53 -5.23 1.06
CA TYR A 187 2.58 -4.67 2.41
C TYR A 187 1.21 -4.19 2.85
N SER A 188 1.03 -4.13 4.15
CA SER A 188 -0.17 -3.64 4.80
C SER A 188 0.15 -2.45 5.70
N ASN A 189 -0.84 -1.61 5.93
CA ASN A 189 -0.78 -0.53 6.90
C ASN A 189 -2.11 -0.39 7.64
N VAL A 190 -2.03 0.21 8.81
CA VAL A 190 -3.19 0.69 9.57
C VAL A 190 -2.85 2.02 10.21
N VAL A 191 -3.83 2.91 10.20
CA VAL A 191 -3.78 4.21 10.85
C VAL A 191 -5.06 4.42 11.63
N GLY A 192 -4.94 5.01 12.82
CA GLY A 192 -6.08 5.38 13.62
C GLY A 192 -5.77 6.46 14.65
N LEU A 193 -6.77 6.81 15.46
CA LEU A 193 -6.64 7.75 16.57
C LEU A 193 -6.54 7.02 17.90
N VAL A 194 -5.82 7.63 18.83
CA VAL A 194 -5.75 7.21 20.24
C VAL A 194 -6.50 8.20 21.11
N GLY A 195 -7.37 7.67 21.96
CA GLY A 195 -8.01 8.44 23.02
C GLY A 195 -7.04 8.76 24.17
N PRO A 196 -7.44 9.67 25.08
CA PRO A 196 -6.68 9.94 26.29
C PRO A 196 -6.38 8.65 27.08
N SER A 197 -5.30 8.61 27.85
CA SER A 197 -4.88 7.46 28.69
C SER A 197 -4.40 6.20 27.95
N VAL A 198 -4.46 6.15 26.62
CA VAL A 198 -3.77 5.12 25.84
C VAL A 198 -2.28 5.42 25.81
N THR A 199 -1.47 4.44 26.21
CA THR A 199 0.00 4.55 26.28
C THR A 199 0.71 3.84 25.13
N GLY A 200 0.00 3.02 24.36
CA GLY A 200 0.53 2.29 23.23
C GLY A 200 -0.53 1.42 22.57
N VAL A 201 -0.26 1.01 21.33
CA VAL A 201 -1.07 0.03 20.60
C VAL A 201 -0.11 -0.99 19.98
N ASP A 202 -0.43 -2.27 20.11
CA ASP A 202 0.25 -3.35 19.40
C ASP A 202 -0.77 -4.11 18.54
N LEU A 203 -0.34 -4.59 17.39
CA LEU A 203 -1.14 -5.43 16.49
C LEU A 203 -0.64 -6.86 16.60
N VAL A 204 -1.55 -7.83 16.71
CA VAL A 204 -1.25 -9.24 16.58
C VAL A 204 -1.86 -9.73 15.27
N LEU A 205 -0.99 -10.14 14.35
CA LEU A 205 -1.37 -10.65 13.04
C LEU A 205 -1.83 -12.11 13.12
N ALA A 206 -2.48 -12.59 12.07
CA ALA A 206 -3.02 -13.96 12.00
C ALA A 206 -1.95 -15.06 12.19
N ASP A 207 -0.70 -14.78 11.82
CA ASP A 207 0.44 -15.67 12.02
C ASP A 207 1.08 -15.58 13.42
N GLY A 208 0.50 -14.77 14.30
CA GLY A 208 0.97 -14.56 15.67
C GLY A 208 2.09 -13.52 15.81
N ARG A 209 2.59 -12.92 14.72
CA ARG A 209 3.55 -11.81 14.82
C ARG A 209 2.91 -10.63 15.52
N THR A 210 3.67 -9.99 16.42
CA THR A 210 3.28 -8.74 17.05
C THR A 210 3.99 -7.57 16.38
N VAL A 211 3.23 -6.61 15.84
CA VAL A 211 3.74 -5.36 15.27
C VAL A 211 3.46 -4.24 16.27
N ARG A 212 4.52 -3.60 16.76
CA ARG A 212 4.37 -2.44 17.64
C ARG A 212 4.03 -1.21 16.82
N THR A 213 2.97 -0.51 17.19
CA THR A 213 2.61 0.73 16.50
C THR A 213 3.44 1.89 17.04
N SER A 214 3.58 2.93 16.22
CA SER A 214 3.98 4.24 16.73
C SER A 214 2.76 4.98 17.26
N THR A 215 2.90 5.70 18.36
CA THR A 215 1.82 6.54 18.92
C THR A 215 2.33 7.95 19.19
N ARG A 216 1.68 8.97 18.62
CA ARG A 216 2.02 10.39 18.82
C ARG A 216 0.89 11.30 18.37
N GLY A 217 0.69 12.42 19.07
CA GLY A 217 -0.17 13.50 18.59
C GLY A 217 -1.65 13.12 18.45
N GLY A 218 -2.12 12.12 19.20
CA GLY A 218 -3.48 11.59 19.06
C GLY A 218 -3.63 10.52 17.97
N TRP A 219 -2.54 10.11 17.32
CA TRP A 219 -2.53 9.11 16.26
C TRP A 219 -1.75 7.87 16.66
N TRP A 220 -2.12 6.75 16.03
CA TRP A 220 -1.33 5.53 16.01
C TRP A 220 -1.22 4.98 14.60
N ALA A 221 -0.09 4.34 14.28
CA ALA A 221 0.10 3.73 12.97
C ALA A 221 1.13 2.61 12.98
N ALA A 222 0.96 1.69 12.05
CA ALA A 222 1.96 0.69 11.70
C ALA A 222 1.82 0.25 10.25
N TRP A 223 2.89 -0.32 9.72
CA TRP A 223 2.92 -1.03 8.46
C TRP A 223 3.77 -2.29 8.58
N TRP A 224 3.48 -3.31 7.78
CA TRP A 224 4.18 -4.60 7.80
C TRP A 224 4.14 -5.33 6.46
N PRO A 225 5.07 -6.27 6.20
CA PRO A 225 5.01 -7.19 5.08
C PRO A 225 3.85 -8.18 5.21
N GLY A 226 3.05 -8.31 4.16
CA GLY A 226 1.92 -9.23 4.08
C GLY A 226 0.57 -8.56 3.75
N PRO A 227 -0.47 -9.37 3.47
CA PRO A 227 -1.79 -8.92 3.02
C PRO A 227 -2.79 -8.61 4.14
N GLU A 228 -2.43 -8.81 5.41
CA GLU A 228 -3.40 -8.92 6.50
C GLU A 228 -4.23 -7.64 6.69
N GLY A 229 -3.71 -6.47 6.30
CA GLY A 229 -4.39 -5.17 6.36
C GLY A 229 -5.67 -5.09 5.52
N GLY A 230 -5.79 -5.88 4.46
CA GLY A 230 -6.97 -5.98 3.60
C GLY A 230 -7.92 -7.13 3.96
N GLU A 231 -7.50 -8.02 4.85
CA GLU A 231 -8.26 -9.22 5.22
C GLU A 231 -9.19 -8.97 6.41
N ILE A 232 -10.30 -9.69 6.51
CA ILE A 232 -11.23 -9.58 7.65
C ILE A 232 -10.82 -10.56 8.73
N GLY A 233 -10.81 -10.12 10.00
CA GLY A 233 -10.53 -10.99 11.15
C GLY A 233 -9.07 -11.45 11.28
N SER A 234 -8.16 -10.84 10.52
CA SER A 234 -6.73 -11.16 10.48
C SER A 234 -5.91 -10.41 11.54
N ILE A 235 -6.48 -9.39 12.21
CA ILE A 235 -5.75 -8.49 13.11
C ILE A 235 -6.48 -8.36 14.44
N THR A 236 -5.75 -8.66 15.51
CA THR A 236 -6.15 -8.34 16.90
C THR A 236 -5.39 -7.11 17.37
N VAL A 237 -6.08 -6.17 18.00
CA VAL A 237 -5.53 -4.91 18.51
C VAL A 237 -5.41 -4.98 20.04
N LEU A 238 -4.18 -4.80 20.53
CA LEU A 238 -3.88 -4.67 21.95
C LEU A 238 -3.74 -3.19 22.30
N VAL A 239 -4.65 -2.67 23.12
CA VAL A 239 -4.63 -1.27 23.55
C VAL A 239 -4.07 -1.20 24.96
N HIS A 240 -2.91 -0.57 25.10
CA HIS A 240 -2.22 -0.43 26.38
C HIS A 240 -2.65 0.86 27.08
N HIS A 241 -2.93 0.76 28.38
CA HIS A 241 -3.23 1.88 29.25
C HIS A 241 -2.57 1.67 30.63
N THR A 242 -2.54 2.70 31.47
CA THR A 242 -1.89 2.61 32.80
C THR A 242 -2.49 1.52 33.69
N ALA A 243 -3.78 1.23 33.54
CA ALA A 243 -4.49 0.20 34.29
C ALA A 243 -4.33 -1.25 33.74
N GLY A 244 -3.67 -1.44 32.58
CA GLY A 244 -3.59 -2.75 31.94
C GLY A 244 -3.63 -2.71 30.40
N THR A 245 -4.15 -3.77 29.80
CA THR A 245 -4.29 -3.90 28.34
C THR A 245 -5.67 -4.45 28.02
N SER A 246 -6.33 -3.86 27.04
CA SER A 246 -7.56 -4.39 26.44
C SER A 246 -7.28 -4.98 25.07
N THR A 247 -8.14 -5.89 24.62
CA THR A 247 -7.96 -6.66 23.39
C THR A 247 -9.23 -6.58 22.57
N HIS A 248 -9.07 -6.23 21.29
CA HIS A 248 -10.17 -5.98 20.36
C HIS A 248 -9.87 -6.67 19.03
N ARG A 249 -10.90 -7.05 18.29
CA ARG A 249 -10.73 -7.28 16.84
C ARG A 249 -10.69 -5.93 16.15
N ILE A 250 -9.93 -5.81 15.07
CA ILE A 250 -9.76 -4.51 14.40
C ILE A 250 -11.08 -3.95 13.85
N GLU A 251 -12.03 -4.81 13.51
CA GLU A 251 -13.36 -4.50 12.99
C GLU A 251 -14.37 -4.04 14.05
N ASP A 252 -14.03 -4.20 15.34
CA ASP A 252 -14.86 -3.74 16.45
C ASP A 252 -14.47 -2.30 16.90
N LEU A 253 -13.51 -1.67 16.22
CA LEU A 253 -12.92 -0.35 16.54
C LEU A 253 -13.36 0.78 15.59
#